data_AF-A0A917G7U5-F1
#
_entry.id   AF-A0A917G7U5-F1
#
_cell.length_a   1.000
_cell.length_b   1.000
_cell.length_c   1.000
_cell.angle_alpha   90.00
_cell.angle_beta   90.00
_cell.angle_gamma   90.00
#
_symmetry.space_group_name_H-M   'P 1'
#
loop_
_entity.id
_entity.type
_entity.pdbx_description
1 polymer ?
#
loop_
_entity_poly.entity_id
_entity_poly.type
_entity_poly.pdbx_seq_one_letter_code
_entity_poly.pdbx_strand_id
1 'polypeptide(L)' 'MTERPRVAAAAARASIAIRERSGREVPLWLRDTAADRPTTVMLRFQQADGRR' A
#
# COMPACT_ATOMS: atom_id res chain seq x y z
N MET A 1 12.87 -11.79 7.73
CA MET A 1 11.63 -11.14 8.20
C MET A 1 11.07 -10.27 7.08
N THR A 2 10.04 -10.73 6.38
CA THR A 2 9.29 -9.90 5.41
C THR A 2 7.86 -10.40 5.28
N GLU A 3 7.20 -10.66 6.40
CA GLU A 3 5.77 -11.04 6.44
C GLU A 3 4.86 -9.85 6.13
N ARG A 4 5.28 -8.65 6.55
CA ARG A 4 4.46 -7.43 6.47
C ARG A 4 4.10 -6.99 5.03
N PRO A 5 5.00 -7.03 4.02
CA PRO A 5 4.63 -6.73 2.64
C PRO A 5 3.67 -7.76 2.04
N ARG A 6 3.87 -9.05 2.35
CA ARG A 6 3.01 -10.14 1.86
C ARG A 6 1.59 -10.03 2.39
N VAL A 7 1.43 -9.70 3.68
CA VAL A 7 0.13 -9.46 4.30
C VAL A 7 -0.54 -8.22 3.69
N ALA A 8 0.22 -7.15 3.42
CA ALA A 8 -0.30 -5.96 2.77
C ALA A 8 -0.82 -6.25 1.34
N ALA A 9 -0.08 -7.02 0.55
CA ALA A 9 -0.51 -7.44 -0.79
C ALA A 9 -1.76 -8.32 -0.75
N ALA A 10 -1.84 -9.27 0.19
CA ALA A 10 -3.01 -10.12 0.38
C ALA A 10 -4.25 -9.30 0.79
N ALA A 11 -4.10 -8.39 1.76
CA ALA A 11 -5.17 -7.51 2.21
C ALA A 11 -5.66 -6.58 1.08
N ALA A 12 -4.74 -6.06 0.25
CA ALA A 12 -5.08 -5.24 -0.89
C ALA A 12 -5.93 -6.01 -1.91
N ARG A 13 -5.58 -7.24 -2.25
CA ARG A 13 -6.39 -8.11 -3.15
C ARG A 13 -7.79 -8.35 -2.59
N ALA A 14 -7.91 -8.63 -1.29
CA ALA A 14 -9.21 -8.82 -0.65
C ALA A 14 -10.07 -7.54 -0.72
N SER A 15 -9.47 -6.37 -0.50
CA SER A 15 -10.17 -5.08 -0.59
C SER A 15 -10.65 -4.77 -2.01
N ILE A 16 -9.84 -5.11 -3.02
CA ILE A 16 -10.22 -4.98 -4.45
C ILE A 16 -11.47 -5.82 -4.73
N ALA A 17 -11.48 -7.09 -4.36
CA ALA A 17 -12.62 -7.98 -4.58
C ALA A 17 -13.92 -7.45 -3.94
N ILE A 18 -13.83 -6.87 -2.74
CA ILE A 18 -14.98 -6.24 -2.07
C ILE A 18 -15.46 -5.01 -2.87
N ARG A 19 -14.54 -4.14 -3.28
CA ARG A 19 -14.87 -2.92 -4.04
C ARG A 19 -15.52 -3.23 -5.39
N GLU A 20 -14.97 -4.20 -6.11
CA GLU A 20 -15.51 -4.67 -7.39
C GLU A 20 -16.94 -5.19 -7.23
N ARG A 21 -17.19 -6.01 -6.19
CA ARG A 21 -18.55 -6.49 -5.86
C ARG A 21 -19.51 -5.34 -5.53
N SER A 22 -19.02 -4.29 -4.87
CA SER A 22 -19.83 -3.12 -4.51
C SER A 22 -19.93 -2.06 -5.62
N GLY A 23 -19.32 -2.28 -6.79
CA GLY A 23 -19.28 -1.27 -7.86
C GLY A 23 -18.49 0.00 -7.48
N ARG A 24 -17.60 -0.08 -6.49
CA ARG A 24 -16.77 1.04 -6.04
C ARG A 24 -15.47 1.07 -6.80
N GLU A 25 -15.01 2.27 -7.14
CA GLU A 25 -13.72 2.45 -7.77
C GLU A 25 -12.58 1.90 -6.90
N VAL A 26 -11.64 1.23 -7.57
CA VAL A 26 -10.41 0.71 -6.99
C VAL A 26 -9.29 1.72 -7.24
N PRO A 27 -8.78 2.41 -6.20
CA PRO A 27 -7.74 3.42 -6.38
C PRO A 27 -6.40 2.78 -6.78
N LEU A 28 -5.60 3.53 -7.55
CA LEU A 28 -4.34 3.05 -8.13
C LEU A 28 -3.34 2.52 -7.09
N TRP A 29 -3.16 3.22 -5.98
CA TRP A 29 -2.27 2.78 -4.90
C TRP A 29 -2.64 1.40 -4.35
N LEU A 30 -3.94 1.05 -4.34
CA LEU A 30 -4.40 -0.25 -3.87
C LEU A 30 -4.07 -1.35 -4.88
N ARG A 31 -4.11 -1.03 -6.19
CA ARG A 31 -3.65 -1.94 -7.24
C ARG A 31 -2.14 -2.17 -7.18
N ASP A 32 -1.36 -1.12 -6.95
CA ASP A 32 0.09 -1.23 -6.81
C ASP A 32 0.49 -2.08 -5.59
N THR A 33 -0.19 -1.90 -4.45
CA THR A 33 0.01 -2.75 -3.26
C THR A 33 -0.39 -4.20 -3.53
N ALA A 34 -1.51 -4.46 -4.23
CA ALA A 34 -1.96 -5.82 -4.55
C ALA A 34 -0.99 -6.55 -5.51
N ALA A 35 -0.33 -5.79 -6.39
CA ALA A 35 0.70 -6.26 -7.29
C ALA A 35 2.05 -6.53 -6.60
N ASP A 36 2.14 -6.32 -5.28
CA ASP A 36 3.39 -6.38 -4.51
C ASP A 36 4.50 -5.54 -5.15
N ARG A 37 4.11 -4.51 -5.92
CA ARG A 37 5.07 -3.51 -6.39
C ARG A 37 5.56 -2.78 -5.16
N PRO A 38 6.85 -2.46 -5.07
CA PRO A 38 7.33 -1.57 -4.03
C PRO A 38 6.54 -0.28 -4.18
N THR A 39 5.54 -0.10 -3.32
CA THR A 39 4.89 1.18 -3.10
C THR A 39 5.95 1.99 -2.37
N THR A 40 6.90 2.49 -3.16
CA THR A 40 7.81 3.56 -2.78
C THR A 40 6.89 4.73 -2.49
N VAL A 41 6.38 4.79 -1.27
CA VAL A 41 6.31 6.07 -0.61
C VAL A 41 7.78 6.37 -0.39
N MET A 42 8.37 7.12 -1.32
CA MET A 42 9.57 7.89 -1.05
C MET A 42 9.16 8.88 0.03
N LEU A 43 9.07 8.39 1.26
CA LEU A 43 9.07 9.20 2.45
C LEU A 43 10.50 9.71 2.53
N ARG A 44 10.78 10.74 1.73
CA ARG A 44 11.56 11.86 2.23
C ARG A 44 10.72 12.49 3.35
N PHE A 45 10.58 11.77 4.46
CA PHE A 45 10.46 12.42 5.75
C PHE A 45 11.75 13.20 5.88
N GLN A 46 11.66 14.49 5.57
CA GLN A 46 12.67 15.45 5.86
C GLN A 46 13.02 15.29 7.35
N GLN A 47 14.16 14.68 7.62
CA GLN A 47 14.90 14.87 8.86
C GLN A 47 15.18 16.36 8.98
N ALA A 48 14.25 17.08 9.58
CA ALA A 48 14.40 18.43 10.09
C ALA A 48 13.60 18.45 11.39
N ASP A 49 14.23 18.08 12.50
CA ASP A 49 14.91 19.04 13.35
C ASP A 49 15.41 18.31 14.61
N GLY A 50 16.45 18.85 15.22
CA GLY A 50 17.09 18.22 16.37
C GLY A 50 18.59 18.38 16.41
N ARG A 51 19.11 19.55 16.05
CA ARG A 51 20.34 20.00 16.68
C ARG A 51 20.10 20.06 18.20
N ARG A 52 20.92 19.34 18.97
CA ARG A 52 21.43 19.84 20.23
C ARG A 52 22.80 19.27 20.51
#